data_AF-A0A8X6SDY5-F1
#
_entry.id   AF-A0A8X6SDY5-F1
#
_cell.length_a   1.000
_cell.length_b   1.000
_cell.length_c   1.000
_cell.angle_alpha   90.00
_cell.angle_beta   90.00
_cell.angle_gamma   90.00
#
_symmetry.space_group_name_H-M   'P 1'
#
loop_
_entity.id
_entity.type
_entity.pdbx_description
1 polymer ?
#
loop_
_entity_poly.entity_id
_entity_poly.type
_entity_poly.pdbx_seq_one_letter_code
_entity_poly.pdbx_strand_id
1 'polypeptide(L)'
;MDKFLSLKRTFDDDKASTSAQTSIAPKIKSRKYSQAYLNFGFTITEVNGEEKPLCVICSKILTADSMKPNKLKRHFETLHAIQIVETMFGDNFAKELQSIPLSNDTVSRRIDDIAEDVEQQLFGKLRDKLFSIQLDEATHSNKDAHFIAYVRFWDGMSAVEELLFCKPIKLQETAIALFDILNNFINEANIEWKNCVGICTDGARTMSGRFKSIQALVKQKSPLCIWTHCMIHREALSSKEISPGLNIVLMTVVTVVNYIKMRPPKIKNLFWTLQRHGRSAFIVAILFRIKMVITREIFTTYL
;
A
#
# COMPACT_ATOMS: atom_id res chain seq x y z
N MET A 1 9.17 42.14 15.29
CA MET A 1 8.47 43.43 15.54
C MET A 1 7.32 43.51 14.57
N ASP A 2 6.12 43.38 15.13
CA ASP A 2 4.87 44.10 14.84
C ASP A 2 4.41 44.49 13.42
N LYS A 3 3.13 44.13 13.21
CA LYS A 3 2.02 44.87 12.59
C LYS A 3 2.00 44.98 11.05
N PHE A 4 1.07 44.33 10.34
CA PHE A 4 -0.41 44.49 10.24
C PHE A 4 -0.85 45.44 9.11
N LEU A 5 -2.01 45.06 8.51
CA LEU A 5 -2.91 45.80 7.60
C LEU A 5 -2.65 45.56 6.10
N SER A 6 -3.64 45.34 5.23
CA SER A 6 -5.10 45.29 5.37
C SER A 6 -5.71 44.95 4.00
N LEU A 7 -6.80 44.17 3.96
CA LEU A 7 -7.83 44.38 2.94
C LEU A 7 -9.20 44.22 3.60
N LYS A 8 -9.81 45.38 3.93
CA LYS A 8 -11.23 45.53 4.23
C LYS A 8 -12.02 45.40 2.92
N ARG A 9 -13.14 44.68 2.93
CA ARG A 9 -14.31 45.01 2.13
C ARG A 9 -15.43 45.38 3.08
N THR A 10 -15.84 46.63 2.99
CA THR A 10 -17.03 47.24 3.56
C THR A 10 -18.26 46.81 2.75
N PHE A 11 -19.37 46.55 3.41
CA PHE A 11 -20.73 46.91 2.95
C PHE A 11 -21.66 46.96 4.18
N ASP A 12 -22.60 47.90 4.11
CA ASP A 12 -23.18 48.68 5.21
C ASP A 12 -24.24 48.01 6.10
N ASP A 13 -24.48 48.72 7.21
CA ASP A 13 -25.45 48.54 8.28
C ASP A 13 -26.92 48.46 7.82
N ASP A 14 -27.69 47.57 8.45
CA ASP A 14 -29.10 47.80 8.77
C ASP A 14 -29.44 47.15 10.13
N LYS A 15 -30.00 47.94 11.04
CA LYS A 15 -30.37 47.57 12.43
C LYS A 15 -31.73 46.87 12.47
N ALA A 16 -31.81 45.70 13.10
CA ALA A 16 -33.00 45.23 13.83
C ALA A 16 -32.68 44.17 14.89
N SER A 17 -32.89 44.53 16.16
CA SER A 17 -33.55 43.79 17.25
C SER A 17 -33.31 42.27 17.43
N THR A 18 -32.55 41.95 18.49
CA THR A 18 -32.81 40.92 19.52
C THR A 18 -33.20 39.49 19.10
N SER A 19 -32.25 38.54 19.20
CA SER A 19 -32.44 37.30 19.97
C SER A 19 -31.10 36.56 20.14
N ALA A 20 -30.83 36.12 21.37
CA ALA A 20 -29.59 35.45 21.76
C ALA A 20 -29.46 34.07 21.10
N GLN A 21 -28.35 33.82 20.42
CA GLN A 21 -27.90 32.48 20.05
C GLN A 21 -26.49 32.28 20.59
N THR A 22 -26.40 31.65 21.76
CA THR A 22 -25.18 31.08 22.32
C THR A 22 -24.56 30.09 21.34
N SER A 23 -23.40 30.42 20.80
CA SER A 23 -22.59 29.54 19.96
C SER A 23 -22.00 28.41 20.83
N ILE A 24 -22.57 27.22 20.73
CA ILE A 24 -21.99 26.02 21.35
C ILE A 24 -20.75 25.64 20.54
N ALA A 25 -19.57 25.92 21.09
CA ALA A 25 -18.31 25.42 20.57
C ALA A 25 -18.33 23.87 20.52
N PRO A 26 -17.80 23.24 19.47
CA PRO A 26 -17.81 21.78 19.37
C PRO A 26 -16.97 21.18 20.50
N LYS A 27 -17.63 20.44 21.42
CA LYS A 27 -16.95 19.66 22.47
C LYS A 27 -16.02 18.65 21.80
N ILE A 28 -14.71 18.89 21.86
CA ILE A 28 -13.68 17.91 21.54
C ILE A 28 -13.89 16.75 22.52
N LYS A 29 -14.33 15.59 22.03
CA LYS A 29 -14.50 14.39 22.86
C LYS A 29 -13.09 13.90 23.26
N SER A 30 -12.66 14.20 24.48
CA SER A 30 -11.46 13.60 25.06
C SER A 30 -11.71 12.11 25.30
N ARG A 31 -10.69 11.28 25.09
CA ARG A 31 -10.77 9.85 25.42
C ARG A 31 -10.61 9.70 26.91
N LYS A 32 -11.50 8.94 27.54
CA LYS A 32 -11.35 8.51 28.92
C LYS A 32 -10.35 7.36 29.01
N TYR A 33 -9.75 7.22 30.18
CA TYR A 33 -8.84 6.12 30.47
C TYR A 33 -9.52 4.75 30.34
N SER A 34 -8.74 3.74 29.95
CA SER A 34 -9.14 2.34 29.93
C SER A 34 -8.08 1.52 30.64
N GLN A 35 -8.49 0.54 31.45
CA GLN A 35 -7.58 -0.36 32.14
C GLN A 35 -6.63 -1.11 31.19
N ALA A 36 -7.03 -1.31 29.93
CA ALA A 36 -6.19 -1.87 28.89
C ALA A 36 -4.92 -1.04 28.60
N TYR A 37 -4.85 0.21 29.06
CA TYR A 37 -3.68 1.06 28.91
C TYR A 37 -2.53 0.70 29.85
N LEU A 38 -2.79 -0.07 30.91
CA LEU A 38 -1.73 -0.68 31.71
C LEU A 38 -0.86 -1.63 30.88
N ASN A 39 -1.43 -2.32 29.89
CA ASN A 39 -0.66 -3.18 28.97
C ASN A 39 0.34 -2.38 28.12
N PHE A 40 0.17 -1.06 28.02
CA PHE A 40 1.11 -0.16 27.37
C PHE A 40 2.00 0.60 28.37
N GLY A 41 1.93 0.28 29.66
CA GLY A 41 2.71 0.94 30.72
C GLY A 41 2.18 2.31 31.13
N PHE A 42 0.86 2.53 31.05
CA PHE A 42 0.24 3.81 31.44
C PHE A 42 -0.87 3.65 32.46
N THR A 43 -0.82 4.51 33.48
CA THR A 43 -1.91 4.77 34.41
C THR A 43 -2.54 6.14 34.12
N ILE A 44 -3.45 6.60 34.98
CA ILE A 44 -4.17 7.86 34.86
C ILE A 44 -3.75 8.85 35.94
N THR A 45 -3.75 10.14 35.61
CA THR A 45 -3.77 11.24 36.57
C THR A 45 -4.77 12.29 36.13
N GLU A 46 -5.37 13.01 37.06
CA GLU A 46 -6.28 14.11 36.76
C GLU A 46 -5.54 15.44 36.91
N VAL A 47 -5.56 16.28 35.87
CA VAL A 47 -4.96 17.63 35.90
C VAL A 47 -5.99 18.59 35.34
N ASN A 48 -6.42 19.56 36.14
CA ASN A 48 -7.44 20.56 35.79
C ASN A 48 -8.79 19.95 35.35
N GLY A 49 -9.23 18.86 35.99
CA GLY A 49 -10.50 18.18 35.64
C GLY A 49 -10.45 17.32 34.38
N GLU A 50 -9.26 17.15 33.78
CA GLU A 50 -9.04 16.31 32.60
C GLU A 50 -8.15 15.11 32.94
N GLU A 51 -8.61 13.92 32.58
CA GLU A 51 -7.86 12.67 32.67
C GLU A 51 -6.68 12.67 31.68
N LYS A 52 -5.47 12.43 32.18
CA LYS A 52 -4.23 12.37 31.39
C LYS A 52 -3.47 11.07 31.65
N PRO A 53 -2.85 10.45 30.62
CA PRO A 53 -2.10 9.23 30.82
C PRO A 53 -0.73 9.54 31.43
N LEU A 54 -0.40 8.82 32.50
CA LEU A 54 0.86 8.88 33.24
C LEU A 54 1.67 7.62 32.94
N CYS A 55 2.89 7.78 32.42
CA CYS A 55 3.78 6.64 32.19
C CYS A 55 4.26 6.07 33.53
N VAL A 56 4.16 4.75 33.71
CA VAL A 56 4.57 4.09 34.97
C VAL A 56 6.10 3.96 35.11
N ILE A 57 6.85 4.08 34.00
CA ILE A 57 8.31 3.94 34.00
C ILE A 57 9.00 5.27 34.30
N CYS A 58 8.68 6.33 33.53
CA CYS A 58 9.34 7.64 33.68
C CYS A 58 8.50 8.70 34.40
N SER A 59 7.31 8.34 34.89
CA SER A 59 6.37 9.26 35.55
C SER A 59 5.98 10.49 34.71
N LYS A 60 6.20 10.46 33.39
CA LYS A 60 5.81 11.56 32.51
C LYS A 60 4.30 11.55 32.27
N ILE A 61 3.67 12.68 32.54
CA ILE A 61 2.27 12.94 32.19
C ILE A 61 2.22 13.36 30.71
N LEU A 62 1.51 12.60 29.88
CA LEU A 62 1.28 12.98 28.47
C LEU A 62 -0.04 13.74 28.33
N THR A 63 -0.24 14.36 27.16
CA THR A 63 -1.49 15.05 26.83
C THR A 63 -2.66 14.05 26.74
N ALA A 64 -3.89 14.49 27.03
CA ALA A 64 -5.08 13.64 26.90
C ALA A 64 -5.24 13.06 25.47
N ASP A 65 -4.85 13.82 24.45
CA ASP A 65 -4.79 13.38 23.05
C ASP A 65 -3.81 12.22 22.76
N SER A 66 -2.93 11.92 23.72
CA SER A 66 -1.99 10.81 23.67
C SER A 66 -2.60 9.48 24.12
N MET A 67 -3.81 9.46 24.70
CA MET A 67 -4.55 8.23 25.06
C MET A 67 -4.98 7.35 23.87
N LYS A 68 -4.45 7.58 22.67
CA LYS A 68 -4.59 6.64 21.56
C LYS A 68 -3.59 5.49 21.78
N PRO A 69 -4.01 4.21 21.74
CA PRO A 69 -3.11 3.07 21.98
C PRO A 69 -1.77 3.15 21.23
N ASN A 70 -1.80 3.50 19.94
CA ASN A 70 -0.56 3.61 19.13
C ASN A 70 0.40 4.71 19.62
N LYS A 71 -0.11 5.79 20.22
CA LYS A 71 0.73 6.88 20.76
C LYS A 71 1.35 6.48 22.10
N LEU A 72 0.58 5.83 22.97
CA LEU A 72 1.08 5.26 24.23
C LEU A 72 2.14 4.18 23.95
N LYS A 73 1.81 3.23 23.08
CA LYS A 73 2.74 2.19 22.63
C LYS A 73 4.02 2.78 22.06
N ARG A 74 3.92 3.81 21.19
CA ARG A 74 5.10 4.49 20.64
C ARG A 74 5.97 5.12 21.74
N HIS A 75 5.39 5.78 22.74
CA HIS A 75 6.17 6.34 23.85
C HIS A 75 6.95 5.24 24.58
N PHE A 76 6.29 4.11 24.82
CA PHE A 76 6.89 2.96 25.50
C PHE A 76 8.06 2.37 24.69
N GLU A 77 7.86 2.12 23.40
CA GLU A 77 8.88 1.56 22.49
C GLU A 77 10.05 2.53 22.27
N THR A 78 9.78 3.83 22.15
CA THR A 78 10.84 4.80 21.79
C THR A 78 11.67 5.27 22.98
N LEU A 79 11.11 5.30 24.19
CA LEU A 79 11.80 5.85 25.36
C LEU A 79 12.25 4.80 26.36
N HIS A 80 11.56 3.65 26.45
CA HIS A 80 11.77 2.68 27.52
C HIS A 80 12.28 1.33 27.04
N ALA A 81 12.36 1.07 25.74
CA ALA A 81 12.78 -0.23 25.21
C ALA A 81 14.14 -0.69 25.78
N ILE A 82 15.12 0.22 25.86
CA ILE A 82 16.43 -0.06 26.45
C ILE A 82 16.30 -0.41 27.94
N GLN A 83 15.64 0.43 28.73
CA GLN A 83 15.50 0.24 30.17
C GLN A 83 14.74 -1.05 30.52
N ILE A 84 13.76 -1.42 29.70
CA ILE A 84 13.03 -2.68 29.84
C ILE A 84 13.96 -3.86 29.55
N VAL A 85 14.73 -3.78 28.46
CA VAL A 85 15.65 -4.88 28.10
C VAL A 85 16.73 -5.03 29.15
N GLU A 86 17.26 -3.92 29.66
CA GLU A 86 18.19 -3.89 30.78
C GLU A 86 17.59 -4.54 32.03
N THR A 87 16.35 -4.18 32.40
CA THR A 87 15.68 -4.73 33.59
C THR A 87 15.31 -6.21 33.45
N MET A 88 14.86 -6.63 32.28
CA MET A 88 14.31 -7.98 32.05
C MET A 88 15.35 -9.00 31.62
N PHE A 89 16.36 -8.57 30.84
CA PHE A 89 17.35 -9.45 30.22
C PHE A 89 18.79 -9.10 30.63
N GLY A 90 19.03 -7.94 31.27
CA GLY A 90 20.33 -7.50 31.75
C GLY A 90 21.08 -6.58 30.78
N ASP A 91 22.13 -5.95 31.30
CA ASP A 91 22.89 -4.89 30.63
C ASP A 91 23.51 -5.31 29.30
N ASN A 92 23.87 -6.60 29.15
CA ASN A 92 24.49 -7.10 27.92
C ASN A 92 23.55 -6.97 26.72
N PHE A 93 22.29 -7.41 26.87
CA PHE A 93 21.28 -7.29 25.81
C PHE A 93 20.87 -5.83 25.58
N ALA A 94 20.87 -4.99 26.62
CA ALA A 94 20.61 -3.57 26.48
C ALA A 94 21.70 -2.87 25.65
N LYS A 95 22.98 -3.22 25.87
CA LYS A 95 24.11 -2.73 25.07
C LYS A 95 24.04 -3.22 23.62
N GLU A 96 23.68 -4.48 23.40
CA GLU A 96 23.44 -4.99 22.04
C GLU A 96 22.33 -4.20 21.33
N LEU A 97 21.20 -3.97 22.00
CA LEU A 97 20.10 -3.18 21.43
C LEU A 97 20.50 -1.73 21.12
N GLN A 98 21.27 -1.10 22.01
CA GLN A 98 21.83 0.25 21.80
C GLN A 98 22.82 0.30 20.64
N SER A 99 23.52 -0.81 20.36
CA SER A 99 24.48 -0.90 19.27
C SER A 99 23.82 -0.94 17.88
N ILE A 100 22.51 -1.21 17.80
CA ILE A 100 21.77 -1.22 16.53
C ILE A 100 21.65 0.23 16.03
N PRO A 101 22.28 0.60 14.90
CA PRO A 101 22.20 1.96 14.40
C PRO A 101 20.81 2.18 13.77
N LEU A 102 20.06 3.14 14.32
CA LEU A 102 18.72 3.49 13.87
C LEU A 102 18.67 4.79 13.06
N SER A 103 19.83 5.32 12.63
CA SER A 103 19.84 6.50 11.78
C SER A 103 19.17 6.18 10.44
N ASN A 104 18.47 7.18 9.88
CA ASN A 104 17.82 7.03 8.58
C ASN A 104 18.79 6.51 7.51
N ASP A 105 20.04 6.99 7.52
CA ASP A 105 21.08 6.58 6.57
C ASP A 105 21.50 5.11 6.74
N THR A 106 21.50 4.61 7.98
CA THR A 106 21.84 3.19 8.22
C THR A 106 20.68 2.28 7.85
N VAL A 107 19.45 2.70 8.17
CA VAL A 107 18.25 1.95 7.78
C VAL A 107 18.13 1.90 6.25
N SER A 108 18.39 3.01 5.55
CA SER A 108 18.41 3.04 4.08
C SER A 108 19.42 2.06 3.50
N ARG A 109 20.69 2.13 3.94
CA ARG A 109 21.74 1.21 3.48
C ARG A 109 21.37 -0.26 3.70
N ARG A 110 20.80 -0.60 4.87
CA ARG A 110 20.36 -1.97 5.15
C ARG A 110 19.20 -2.42 4.26
N ILE A 111 18.29 -1.52 3.89
CA ILE A 111 17.21 -1.85 2.94
C ILE A 111 17.81 -2.14 1.57
N ASP A 112 18.78 -1.34 1.13
CA ASP A 112 19.46 -1.53 -0.15
C ASP A 112 20.26 -2.84 -0.16
N ASP A 113 21.03 -3.14 0.89
CA ASP A 113 21.79 -4.39 1.04
C ASP A 113 20.86 -5.62 0.98
N ILE A 114 19.72 -5.56 1.68
CA ILE A 114 18.73 -6.66 1.68
C ILE A 114 18.07 -6.79 0.30
N ALA A 115 17.77 -5.67 -0.37
CA ALA A 115 17.18 -5.70 -1.70
C ALA A 115 18.14 -6.34 -2.72
N GLU A 116 19.42 -5.97 -2.69
CA GLU A 116 20.45 -6.54 -3.56
C GLU A 116 20.60 -8.05 -3.31
N ASP A 117 20.66 -8.50 -2.07
CA ASP A 117 20.75 -9.92 -1.74
C ASP A 117 19.52 -10.71 -2.26
N VAL A 118 18.31 -10.19 -2.07
CA VAL A 118 17.08 -10.81 -2.59
C VAL A 118 17.08 -10.89 -4.12
N GLU A 119 17.55 -9.83 -4.80
CA GLU A 119 17.68 -9.80 -6.26
C GLU A 119 18.68 -10.87 -6.75
N GLN A 120 19.85 -10.98 -6.12
CA GLN A 120 20.85 -11.99 -6.49
C GLN A 120 20.34 -13.42 -6.27
N GLN A 121 19.61 -13.66 -5.18
CA GLN A 121 18.98 -14.96 -4.93
C GLN A 121 17.94 -15.31 -6.02
N LEU A 122 17.19 -14.32 -6.51
CA LEU A 122 16.24 -14.53 -7.61
C LEU A 122 16.96 -14.83 -8.93
N PHE A 123 18.03 -14.09 -9.26
CA PHE A 123 18.80 -14.34 -10.49
C PHE A 123 19.42 -15.73 -10.51
N GLY A 124 19.98 -16.17 -9.38
CA GLY A 124 20.50 -17.54 -9.23
C GLY A 124 19.44 -18.61 -9.53
N LYS A 125 18.17 -18.36 -9.20
CA LYS A 125 17.07 -19.29 -9.49
C LYS A 125 16.58 -19.24 -10.94
N LEU A 126 16.70 -18.10 -11.61
CA LEU A 126 16.11 -17.86 -12.94
C LEU A 126 17.01 -18.27 -14.11
N ARG A 127 18.34 -18.15 -13.99
CA ARG A 127 19.27 -18.31 -15.12
C ARG A 127 19.09 -19.60 -15.91
N ASP A 128 18.84 -20.71 -15.22
CA ASP A 128 18.73 -22.04 -15.83
C ASP A 128 17.29 -22.51 -16.03
N LYS A 129 16.29 -21.62 -15.89
CA LYS A 129 14.88 -22.01 -15.89
C LYS A 129 14.10 -21.30 -16.97
N LEU A 130 13.12 -22.00 -17.52
CA LEU A 130 12.08 -21.38 -18.34
C LEU A 130 11.19 -20.52 -17.45
N PHE A 131 10.90 -19.32 -17.91
CA PHE A 131 10.09 -18.36 -17.16
C PHE A 131 9.15 -17.58 -18.08
N SER A 132 8.14 -16.99 -17.46
CA SER A 132 7.26 -15.99 -18.08
C SER A 132 7.29 -14.70 -17.29
N ILE A 133 7.11 -13.58 -17.97
CA ILE A 133 7.12 -12.25 -17.35
C ILE A 133 5.75 -11.62 -17.48
N GLN A 134 5.25 -11.03 -16.39
CA GLN A 134 4.10 -10.13 -16.42
C GLN A 134 4.56 -8.70 -16.21
N LEU A 135 4.14 -7.80 -17.10
CA LEU A 135 4.50 -6.38 -17.07
C LEU A 135 3.27 -5.54 -16.79
N ASP A 136 3.42 -4.56 -15.91
CA ASP A 136 2.36 -3.63 -15.52
C ASP A 136 2.90 -2.21 -15.36
N GLU A 137 2.06 -1.22 -15.68
CA GLU A 137 2.33 0.20 -15.46
C GLU A 137 1.42 0.70 -14.32
N ALA A 138 2.02 1.04 -13.19
CA ALA A 138 1.31 1.56 -12.04
C ALA A 138 1.49 3.09 -11.96
N THR A 139 0.39 3.84 -11.85
CA THR A 139 0.43 5.29 -11.65
C THR A 139 0.07 5.63 -10.20
N HIS A 140 0.94 6.40 -9.55
CA HIS A 140 0.69 6.91 -8.21
C HIS A 140 -0.13 8.22 -8.26
N SER A 141 -0.79 8.57 -7.15
CA SER A 141 -1.60 9.79 -7.03
C SER A 141 -0.79 11.07 -7.26
N ASN A 142 0.53 11.02 -7.09
CA ASN A 142 1.45 12.13 -7.34
C ASN A 142 1.89 12.23 -8.81
N LYS A 143 1.29 11.47 -9.74
CA LYS A 143 1.66 11.37 -11.16
C LYS A 143 3.01 10.68 -11.42
N ASP A 144 3.61 10.07 -10.40
CA ASP A 144 4.75 9.18 -10.59
C ASP A 144 4.28 7.87 -11.18
N ALA A 145 4.87 7.43 -12.28
CA ALA A 145 4.59 6.14 -12.91
C ALA A 145 5.71 5.16 -12.57
N HIS A 146 5.35 3.89 -12.39
CA HIS A 146 6.29 2.81 -12.11
C HIS A 146 6.05 1.68 -13.10
N PHE A 147 7.14 1.16 -13.63
CA PHE A 147 7.16 -0.03 -14.45
C PHE A 147 7.49 -1.22 -13.57
N ILE A 148 6.55 -2.14 -13.47
CA ILE A 148 6.63 -3.30 -12.57
C ILE A 148 6.67 -4.55 -13.41
N ALA A 149 7.66 -5.39 -13.15
CA ALA A 149 7.78 -6.71 -13.75
C ALA A 149 7.70 -7.79 -12.69
N TYR A 150 6.85 -8.78 -12.92
CA TYR A 150 6.79 -10.02 -12.16
C TYR A 150 7.30 -11.16 -13.03
N VAL A 151 7.97 -12.13 -12.41
CA VAL A 151 8.46 -13.33 -13.09
C VAL A 151 7.80 -14.56 -12.50
N ARG A 152 7.39 -15.48 -13.36
CA ARG A 152 6.83 -16.77 -12.99
C ARG A 152 7.65 -17.90 -13.57
N PHE A 153 8.11 -18.81 -12.71
CA PHE A 153 8.94 -19.95 -13.08
C PHE A 153 8.61 -21.17 -12.22
N TRP A 154 9.06 -22.34 -12.65
CA TRP A 154 8.91 -23.58 -11.88
C TRP A 154 10.09 -23.78 -10.93
N ASP A 155 9.87 -23.89 -9.63
CA ASP A 155 10.97 -24.06 -8.68
C ASP A 155 11.46 -25.52 -8.53
N GLY A 156 10.70 -26.48 -9.06
CA GLY A 156 10.90 -27.93 -8.87
C GLY A 156 9.68 -28.59 -8.22
N MET A 157 8.94 -27.85 -7.40
CA MET A 157 7.79 -28.31 -6.62
C MET A 157 6.50 -27.58 -7.01
N SER A 158 6.59 -26.29 -7.30
CA SER A 158 5.44 -25.42 -7.56
C SER A 158 5.80 -24.30 -8.55
N ALA A 159 4.76 -23.69 -9.12
CA ALA A 159 4.92 -22.46 -9.87
C ALA A 159 5.09 -21.30 -8.89
N VAL A 160 6.25 -20.65 -8.95
CA VAL A 160 6.61 -19.53 -8.08
C VAL A 160 6.47 -18.24 -8.88
N GLU A 161 5.95 -17.20 -8.23
CA GLU A 161 5.77 -15.86 -8.78
C GLU A 161 6.45 -14.84 -7.87
N GLU A 162 7.47 -14.16 -8.39
CA GLU A 162 8.29 -13.20 -7.65
C GLU A 162 8.30 -11.83 -8.36
N LEU A 163 8.58 -10.78 -7.60
CA LEU A 163 8.84 -9.45 -8.16
C LEU A 163 10.22 -9.46 -8.83
N LEU A 164 10.26 -9.16 -10.12
CA LEU A 164 11.52 -9.07 -10.87
C LEU A 164 12.16 -7.69 -10.69
N PHE A 165 11.39 -6.62 -10.90
CA PHE A 165 11.80 -5.26 -10.58
C PHE A 165 10.60 -4.31 -10.46
N CYS A 166 10.83 -3.17 -9.81
CA CYS A 166 9.96 -2.00 -9.85
C CYS A 166 10.83 -0.77 -10.11
N LYS A 167 10.68 -0.13 -11.28
CA LYS A 167 11.50 1.03 -11.66
C LYS A 167 10.61 2.24 -11.94
N PRO A 168 10.99 3.44 -11.46
CA PRO A 168 10.25 4.65 -11.78
C PRO A 168 10.38 4.96 -13.28
N ILE A 169 9.29 5.40 -13.89
CA ILE A 169 9.22 5.81 -15.29
C ILE A 169 8.45 7.11 -15.42
N LYS A 170 8.58 7.78 -16.56
CA LYS A 170 7.69 8.92 -16.88
C LYS A 170 6.33 8.39 -17.30
N LEU A 171 5.31 9.23 -17.18
CA LEU A 171 3.98 8.93 -17.70
C LEU A 171 4.04 8.79 -19.23
N GLN A 172 3.34 7.77 -19.75
CA GLN A 172 3.19 7.53 -21.20
C GLN A 172 4.53 7.28 -21.91
N GLU A 173 5.45 6.57 -21.26
CA GLU A 173 6.69 6.14 -21.90
C GLU A 173 6.43 5.30 -23.15
N THR A 174 7.36 5.39 -24.10
CA THR A 174 7.27 4.61 -25.34
C THR A 174 7.59 3.15 -25.09
N ALA A 175 7.04 2.26 -25.92
CA ALA A 175 7.30 0.83 -25.82
C ALA A 175 8.81 0.48 -25.94
N ILE A 176 9.56 1.30 -26.69
CA ILE A 176 11.00 1.16 -26.86
C ILE A 176 11.71 1.46 -25.55
N ALA A 177 11.40 2.60 -24.91
CA ALA A 177 11.99 2.96 -23.63
C ALA A 177 11.71 1.92 -22.54
N LEU A 178 10.47 1.42 -22.47
CA LEU A 178 10.11 0.35 -21.52
C LEU A 178 10.84 -0.97 -21.83
N PHE A 179 10.98 -1.31 -23.11
CA PHE A 179 11.74 -2.47 -23.52
C PHE A 179 13.23 -2.32 -23.21
N ASP A 180 13.81 -1.13 -23.36
CA ASP A 180 15.21 -0.88 -23.03
C ASP A 180 15.46 -1.05 -21.54
N ILE A 181 14.56 -0.57 -20.68
CA ILE A 181 14.61 -0.81 -19.23
C ILE A 181 14.59 -2.31 -18.93
N LEU A 182 13.65 -3.04 -19.52
CA LEU A 182 13.53 -4.49 -19.33
C LEU A 182 14.76 -5.24 -19.87
N ASN A 183 15.26 -4.87 -21.05
CA ASN A 183 16.39 -5.52 -21.71
C ASN A 183 17.69 -5.25 -20.95
N ASN A 184 17.91 -4.02 -20.46
CA ASN A 184 19.07 -3.70 -19.63
C ASN A 184 19.06 -4.53 -18.34
N PHE A 185 17.92 -4.61 -17.66
CA PHE A 185 17.78 -5.42 -16.45
C PHE A 185 18.07 -6.92 -16.70
N ILE A 186 17.51 -7.49 -17.77
CA ILE A 186 17.73 -8.90 -18.13
C ILE A 186 19.20 -9.17 -18.47
N ASN A 187 19.87 -8.23 -19.15
CA ASN A 187 21.30 -8.35 -19.48
C ASN A 187 22.19 -8.20 -18.24
N GLU A 188 21.89 -7.26 -17.34
CA GLU A 188 22.60 -7.06 -16.06
C GLU A 188 22.47 -8.31 -15.16
N ALA A 189 21.29 -8.93 -15.14
CA ALA A 189 21.04 -10.17 -14.42
C ALA A 189 21.70 -11.41 -15.05
N ASN A 190 22.25 -11.28 -16.25
CA ASN A 190 22.76 -12.37 -17.09
C ASN A 190 21.69 -13.46 -17.33
N ILE A 191 20.45 -13.05 -17.61
CA ILE A 191 19.32 -13.94 -17.91
C ILE A 191 19.17 -14.03 -19.42
N GLU A 192 19.09 -15.25 -19.95
CA GLU A 192 18.94 -15.44 -21.38
C GLU A 192 17.49 -15.31 -21.85
N TRP A 193 17.24 -14.46 -22.85
CA TRP A 193 15.94 -14.29 -23.47
C TRP A 193 15.35 -15.58 -24.05
N LYS A 194 16.19 -16.54 -24.48
CA LYS A 194 15.74 -17.83 -25.01
C LYS A 194 14.89 -18.62 -24.00
N ASN A 195 15.09 -18.37 -22.70
CA ASN A 195 14.36 -19.03 -21.62
C ASN A 195 13.02 -18.34 -21.30
N CYS A 196 12.77 -17.15 -21.87
CA CYS A 196 11.50 -16.46 -21.74
C CYS A 196 10.46 -17.08 -22.69
N VAL A 197 9.53 -17.84 -22.12
CA VAL A 197 8.49 -18.58 -22.87
C VAL A 197 7.14 -17.85 -22.91
N GLY A 198 6.94 -16.85 -22.05
CA GLY A 198 5.67 -16.13 -21.99
C GLY A 198 5.80 -14.68 -21.54
N ILE A 199 4.95 -13.83 -22.10
CA ILE A 199 4.81 -12.43 -21.70
C ILE A 199 3.34 -12.08 -21.49
N CYS A 200 3.03 -11.42 -20.38
CA CYS A 200 1.68 -10.98 -20.02
C CYS A 200 1.66 -9.45 -19.86
N THR A 201 0.71 -8.77 -20.49
CA THR A 201 0.58 -7.31 -20.40
C THR A 201 -0.88 -6.87 -20.30
N ASP A 202 -1.15 -5.67 -19.75
CA ASP A 202 -2.47 -5.07 -19.55
C ASP A 202 -3.32 -4.84 -20.82
N GLY A 203 -2.70 -4.90 -22.00
CA GLY A 203 -3.39 -4.68 -23.27
C GLY A 203 -3.30 -3.25 -23.80
N ALA A 204 -2.64 -2.33 -23.09
CA ALA A 204 -2.38 -0.98 -23.59
C ALA A 204 -1.64 -1.01 -24.94
N ARG A 205 -1.89 -0.06 -25.84
CA ARG A 205 -1.30 -0.03 -27.19
C ARG A 205 0.22 -0.16 -27.17
N THR A 206 0.87 0.48 -26.20
CA THR A 206 2.32 0.45 -25.95
C THR A 206 2.82 -0.97 -25.64
N MET A 207 1.99 -1.79 -25.00
CA MET A 207 2.35 -3.12 -24.50
C MET A 207 1.93 -4.24 -25.47
N SER A 208 0.77 -4.10 -26.11
CA SER A 208 0.07 -5.16 -26.86
C SER A 208 0.00 -4.93 -28.38
N GLY A 209 0.51 -3.81 -28.91
CA GLY A 209 0.48 -3.53 -30.35
C GLY A 209 1.14 -4.62 -31.21
N ARG A 210 0.76 -4.75 -32.48
CA ARG A 210 1.38 -5.72 -33.42
C ARG A 210 2.77 -5.27 -33.92
N PHE A 211 3.02 -3.97 -33.89
CA PHE A 211 4.25 -3.33 -34.36
C PHE A 211 4.77 -2.37 -33.29
N LYS A 212 6.08 -2.43 -32.99
CA LYS A 212 6.75 -1.55 -32.02
C LYS A 212 6.13 -1.53 -30.62
N SER A 213 5.52 -2.62 -30.18
CA SER A 213 5.09 -2.80 -28.79
C SER A 213 6.10 -3.63 -28.02
N ILE A 214 5.98 -3.69 -26.69
CA ILE A 214 6.83 -4.56 -25.88
C ILE A 214 6.70 -6.02 -26.33
N GLN A 215 5.49 -6.53 -26.60
CA GLN A 215 5.34 -7.91 -27.06
C GLN A 215 6.08 -8.19 -28.39
N ALA A 216 6.10 -7.22 -29.31
CA ALA A 216 6.75 -7.38 -30.60
C ALA A 216 8.27 -7.36 -30.45
N LEU A 217 8.79 -6.49 -29.58
CA LEU A 217 10.23 -6.39 -29.28
C LEU A 217 10.73 -7.63 -28.53
N VAL A 218 9.96 -8.15 -27.57
CA VAL A 218 10.30 -9.39 -26.87
C VAL A 218 10.28 -10.59 -27.81
N LYS A 219 9.32 -10.67 -28.74
CA LYS A 219 9.29 -11.73 -29.76
C LYS A 219 10.48 -11.69 -30.73
N GLN A 220 11.10 -10.53 -30.94
CA GLN A 220 12.36 -10.46 -31.71
C GLN A 220 13.52 -11.09 -30.96
N LYS A 221 13.54 -11.03 -29.63
CA LYS A 221 14.57 -11.67 -28.77
C LYS A 221 14.28 -13.15 -28.50
N SER A 222 13.01 -13.50 -28.32
CA SER A 222 12.54 -14.87 -28.10
C SER A 222 11.35 -15.18 -29.01
N PRO A 223 11.58 -15.77 -30.20
CA PRO A 223 10.52 -16.07 -31.15
C PRO A 223 9.47 -17.06 -30.64
N LEU A 224 9.84 -17.90 -29.67
CA LEU A 224 8.95 -18.89 -29.05
C LEU A 224 8.08 -18.30 -27.93
N CYS A 225 8.31 -17.03 -27.54
CA CYS A 225 7.58 -16.38 -26.46
C CYS A 225 6.11 -16.13 -26.82
N ILE A 226 5.20 -16.65 -25.99
CA ILE A 226 3.76 -16.50 -26.16
C ILE A 226 3.30 -15.25 -25.40
N TRP A 227 2.64 -14.33 -26.12
CA TRP A 227 1.99 -13.19 -25.48
C TRP A 227 0.58 -13.54 -25.05
N THR A 228 0.23 -13.15 -23.82
CA THR A 228 -1.13 -13.23 -23.28
C THR A 228 -1.59 -11.86 -22.78
N HIS A 229 -2.87 -11.57 -22.98
CA HIS A 229 -3.48 -10.39 -22.39
C HIS A 229 -3.77 -10.66 -20.91
N CYS A 230 -3.43 -9.71 -20.03
CA CYS A 230 -3.68 -9.81 -18.60
C CYS A 230 -5.17 -10.13 -18.35
N MET A 231 -5.43 -11.26 -17.66
CA MET A 231 -6.79 -11.74 -17.43
C MET A 231 -7.60 -10.75 -16.58
N ILE A 232 -6.96 -10.11 -15.61
CA ILE A 232 -7.58 -9.11 -14.73
C ILE A 232 -8.07 -7.91 -15.57
N HIS A 233 -7.21 -7.39 -16.44
CA HIS A 233 -7.60 -6.31 -17.35
C HIS A 233 -8.68 -6.75 -18.34
N ARG A 234 -8.60 -7.98 -18.85
CA ARG A 234 -9.60 -8.54 -19.77
C ARG A 234 -10.97 -8.69 -19.10
N GLU A 235 -11.01 -9.19 -17.87
CA GLU A 235 -12.21 -9.30 -17.06
C GLU A 235 -12.80 -7.92 -16.76
N ALA A 236 -11.97 -6.94 -16.37
CA ALA A 236 -12.42 -5.56 -16.17
C ALA A 236 -13.08 -4.99 -17.43
N LEU A 237 -12.48 -5.21 -18.60
CA LEU A 237 -13.01 -4.77 -19.89
C LEU A 237 -14.33 -5.47 -20.20
N SER A 238 -14.40 -6.80 -20.06
CA SER A 238 -15.64 -7.56 -20.24
C SER A 238 -16.74 -7.13 -19.27
N SER A 239 -16.40 -6.74 -18.04
CA SER A 239 -17.38 -6.26 -17.06
C SER A 239 -18.06 -4.95 -17.48
N LYS A 240 -17.46 -4.17 -18.39
CA LYS A 240 -18.08 -2.94 -18.92
C LYS A 240 -19.26 -3.25 -19.83
N GLU A 241 -19.29 -4.43 -20.45
CA GLU A 241 -20.33 -4.88 -21.37
C GLU A 241 -21.30 -5.88 -20.70
N ILE A 242 -21.70 -5.59 -19.46
CA ILE A 242 -22.66 -6.41 -18.71
C ILE A 242 -24.10 -6.09 -19.14
N SER A 243 -24.97 -7.11 -19.11
CA SER A 243 -26.41 -6.98 -19.42
C SER A 243 -27.08 -5.88 -18.58
N PRO A 244 -28.09 -5.17 -19.13
CA PRO A 244 -28.70 -4.02 -18.44
C PRO A 244 -29.22 -4.34 -17.03
N GLY A 245 -29.83 -5.52 -16.83
CA GLY A 245 -30.34 -5.94 -15.52
C GLY A 245 -29.26 -6.11 -14.46
N LEU A 246 -28.11 -6.70 -14.82
CA LEU A 246 -27.00 -6.89 -13.88
C LEU A 246 -26.22 -5.58 -13.66
N ASN A 247 -26.19 -4.68 -14.65
CA ASN A 247 -25.62 -3.34 -14.50
C ASN A 247 -26.37 -2.52 -13.44
N ILE A 248 -27.70 -2.56 -13.44
CA ILE A 248 -28.52 -1.89 -12.41
C ILE A 248 -28.12 -2.34 -11.01
N VAL A 249 -28.07 -3.66 -10.78
CA VAL A 249 -27.69 -4.22 -9.47
C VAL A 249 -26.28 -3.76 -9.06
N LEU A 250 -25.32 -3.79 -9.99
CA LEU A 250 -23.95 -3.38 -9.71
C LEU A 250 -23.84 -1.87 -9.43
N MET A 251 -24.60 -1.02 -10.11
CA MET A 251 -24.68 0.42 -9.83
C MET A 251 -25.31 0.71 -8.46
N THR A 252 -26.33 -0.04 -8.06
CA THR A 252 -26.89 0.03 -6.71
C THR A 252 -25.83 -0.32 -5.66
N VAL A 253 -25.08 -1.41 -5.85
CA VAL A 253 -24.00 -1.81 -4.94
C VAL A 253 -22.90 -0.74 -4.88
N VAL A 254 -22.47 -0.20 -6.02
CA VAL A 254 -21.46 0.88 -6.07
C VAL A 254 -21.95 2.12 -5.31
N THR A 255 -23.22 2.48 -5.45
CA THR A 255 -23.84 3.61 -4.73
C THR A 255 -23.80 3.38 -3.22
N VAL A 256 -24.18 2.18 -2.75
CA VAL A 256 -24.12 1.80 -1.34
C VAL A 256 -22.69 1.84 -0.82
N VAL A 257 -21.73 1.32 -1.59
CA VAL A 257 -20.30 1.32 -1.22
C VAL A 257 -19.76 2.75 -1.15
N ASN A 258 -20.08 3.62 -2.10
CA ASN A 258 -19.67 5.01 -2.09
C ASN A 258 -20.28 5.77 -0.90
N TYR A 259 -21.56 5.52 -0.60
CA TYR A 259 -22.21 6.06 0.59
C TYR A 259 -21.53 5.62 1.90
N ILE A 260 -21.07 4.37 1.98
CA ILE A 260 -20.31 3.85 3.13
C ILE A 260 -18.92 4.49 3.17
N LYS A 261 -18.23 4.63 2.03
CA LYS A 261 -16.92 5.28 1.90
C LYS A 261 -16.92 6.74 2.35
N MET A 262 -18.05 7.44 2.28
CA MET A 262 -18.18 8.81 2.77
C MET A 262 -18.32 8.90 4.31
N ARG A 263 -18.38 7.78 5.04
CA ARG A 263 -18.59 7.75 6.51
C ARG A 263 -17.47 7.01 7.25
N PRO A 264 -16.55 7.73 7.93
CA PRO A 264 -15.34 7.17 8.54
C PRO A 264 -15.53 5.97 9.50
N PRO A 265 -16.55 5.91 10.38
CA PRO A 265 -16.69 4.79 11.32
C PRO A 265 -17.23 3.51 10.66
N LYS A 266 -17.92 3.59 9.52
CA LYS A 266 -18.53 2.42 8.84
C LYS A 266 -17.55 1.69 7.91
N ILE A 267 -16.56 2.42 7.36
CA ILE A 267 -15.50 1.85 6.50
C ILE A 267 -14.69 0.79 7.24
N LYS A 268 -14.32 1.05 8.51
CA LYS A 268 -13.52 0.10 9.29
C LYS A 268 -14.25 -1.23 9.44
N ASN A 269 -15.50 -1.23 9.88
CA ASN A 269 -16.27 -2.46 10.10
C ASN A 269 -16.55 -3.22 8.79
N LEU A 270 -16.83 -2.52 7.69
CA LEU A 270 -17.04 -3.19 6.40
C LEU A 270 -15.75 -3.88 5.91
N PHE A 271 -14.60 -3.20 6.01
CA PHE A 271 -13.31 -3.76 5.57
C PHE A 271 -12.93 -5.01 6.38
N TRP A 272 -13.08 -4.95 7.71
CA TRP A 272 -12.84 -6.09 8.61
C TRP A 272 -13.75 -7.29 8.32
N THR A 273 -15.03 -7.06 8.03
CA THR A 273 -15.98 -8.15 7.74
C THR A 273 -15.79 -8.76 6.36
N LEU A 274 -15.52 -7.95 5.33
CA LEU A 274 -15.28 -8.46 3.97
C LEU A 274 -14.00 -9.31 3.86
N GLN A 275 -12.99 -9.01 4.68
CA GLN A 275 -11.75 -9.78 4.73
C GLN A 275 -11.91 -11.16 5.39
N ARG A 276 -12.96 -11.37 6.19
CA ARG A 276 -13.22 -12.60 6.96
C ARG A 276 -14.09 -13.64 6.24
N HIS A 277 -14.88 -13.25 5.24
CA HIS A 277 -15.93 -14.09 4.61
C HIS A 277 -15.64 -14.54 3.15
N GLY A 278 -14.43 -14.35 2.62
CA GLY A 278 -14.08 -14.60 1.20
C GLY A 278 -14.00 -16.07 0.74
N ARG A 279 -14.95 -16.95 1.09
CA ARG A 279 -14.93 -18.40 0.75
C ARG A 279 -16.08 -18.91 -0.13
N SER A 280 -16.95 -18.05 -0.68
CA SER A 280 -18.07 -18.52 -1.54
C SER A 280 -18.09 -17.83 -2.91
N ALA A 281 -18.07 -18.65 -3.97
CA ALA A 281 -17.84 -18.29 -5.37
C ALA A 281 -18.76 -17.19 -5.94
N PHE A 282 -19.93 -16.92 -5.33
CA PHE A 282 -20.86 -15.87 -5.78
C PHE A 282 -20.58 -14.49 -5.17
N ILE A 283 -20.07 -14.44 -3.93
CA ILE A 283 -19.61 -13.19 -3.30
C ILE A 283 -18.24 -12.80 -3.85
N VAL A 284 -17.46 -13.78 -4.31
CA VAL A 284 -16.20 -13.57 -5.02
C VAL A 284 -16.41 -12.71 -6.26
N ALA A 285 -17.45 -12.93 -7.08
CA ALA A 285 -17.71 -12.09 -8.27
C ALA A 285 -18.07 -10.61 -7.96
N ILE A 286 -18.81 -10.34 -6.88
CA ILE A 286 -19.14 -8.96 -6.45
C ILE A 286 -17.96 -8.31 -5.73
N LEU A 287 -17.21 -9.09 -4.94
CA LEU A 287 -15.92 -8.66 -4.40
C LEU A 287 -14.92 -8.42 -5.52
N PHE A 288 -14.92 -9.16 -6.62
CA PHE A 288 -14.01 -8.97 -7.75
C PHE A 288 -14.15 -7.57 -8.35
N ARG A 289 -15.36 -6.99 -8.41
CA ARG A 289 -15.57 -5.61 -8.88
C ARG A 289 -15.12 -4.52 -7.90
N ILE A 290 -14.95 -4.83 -6.61
CA ILE A 290 -14.43 -3.90 -5.58
C ILE A 290 -12.96 -4.18 -5.25
N LYS A 291 -12.49 -5.41 -5.48
CA LYS A 291 -11.18 -5.96 -5.13
C LYS A 291 -10.25 -6.01 -6.35
N MET A 292 -10.70 -5.70 -7.57
CA MET A 292 -9.85 -5.42 -8.74
C MET A 292 -8.96 -4.16 -8.62
N VAL A 293 -8.85 -3.59 -7.42
CA VAL A 293 -7.78 -2.64 -7.06
C VAL A 293 -6.60 -3.33 -6.38
N ILE A 294 -6.71 -4.56 -5.83
CA ILE A 294 -5.58 -5.27 -5.22
C ILE A 294 -5.72 -6.80 -5.41
N THR A 295 -4.72 -7.34 -6.09
CA THR A 295 -4.45 -8.63 -6.73
C THR A 295 -4.65 -9.93 -5.93
N ARG A 296 -4.65 -11.04 -6.70
CA ARG A 296 -4.43 -12.48 -6.38
C ARG A 296 -5.62 -13.29 -5.84
N GLU A 297 -6.25 -14.09 -6.71
CA GLU A 297 -5.96 -15.52 -6.96
C GLU A 297 -6.97 -16.09 -7.98
N ILE A 298 -6.48 -16.89 -8.94
CA ILE A 298 -7.07 -18.12 -9.53
C ILE A 298 -6.26 -18.41 -10.81
N PHE A 299 -5.29 -19.33 -10.69
CA PHE A 299 -4.55 -19.94 -11.80
C PHE A 299 -4.48 -21.44 -11.52
N THR A 300 -5.43 -22.20 -12.04
CA THR A 300 -5.28 -23.63 -12.32
C THR A 300 -6.19 -23.95 -13.48
N THR A 301 -5.64 -23.96 -14.69
CA THR A 301 -5.70 -25.05 -15.68
C THR A 301 -4.87 -24.55 -16.88
N TYR A 302 -4.05 -25.42 -17.48
CA TYR A 302 -3.09 -25.17 -18.58
C TYR A 302 -1.69 -24.68 -18.15
N LEU A 303 -1.03 -25.47 -17.31
CA LEU A 303 0.08 -26.35 -17.70
C LEU A 303 0.03 -27.60 -16.82
#